data_AF-A0A9L0RAE1-F1
#
_entry.id   AF-A0A9L0RAE1-F1
#
_cell.length_a   1.000
_cell.length_b   1.000
_cell.length_c   1.000
_cell.angle_alpha   90.00
_cell.angle_beta   90.00
_cell.angle_gamma   90.00
#
_symmetry.space_group_name_H-M   'P 1'
#
loop_
_entity.id
_entity.type
_entity.pdbx_description
1 polymer ?
#
loop_
_entity_poly.entity_id
_entity_poly.type
_entity_poly.pdbx_seq_one_letter_code
_entity_poly.pdbx_strand_id
1 'polypeptide(L)'
;MAKMKDKKRILRAARQKKITYKGTPIRLSADFSTETLPARRDWSDIFKTLKDKTLQSRILYPAKISFRYEGDIKPFPDKQKLRDFVVT
;
A
#
# COMPACT_ATOMS: atom_id res chain seq x y z
N MET A 1 18.21 0.27 -9.98
CA MET A 1 16.82 -0.26 -9.83
C MET A 1 16.70 -1.57 -9.03
N ALA A 2 17.73 -2.42 -8.95
CA ALA A 2 17.68 -3.71 -8.22
C ALA A 2 17.20 -3.58 -6.75
N LYS A 3 17.75 -2.61 -6.00
CA LYS A 3 17.47 -2.39 -4.56
C LYS A 3 15.98 -2.16 -4.22
N MET A 4 15.18 -1.60 -5.13
CA MET A 4 13.77 -1.28 -4.88
C MET A 4 12.86 -2.52 -4.96
N LYS A 5 13.16 -3.43 -5.89
CA LYS A 5 12.38 -4.68 -6.06
C LYS A 5 12.52 -5.56 -4.82
N ASP A 6 13.73 -5.64 -4.27
CA ASP A 6 14.01 -6.43 -3.06
C ASP A 6 13.31 -5.84 -1.83
N LYS A 7 13.36 -4.52 -1.63
CA LYS A 7 12.60 -3.82 -0.57
C LYS A 7 11.11 -4.14 -0.63
N LYS A 8 10.51 -4.15 -1.84
CA LYS A 8 9.08 -4.49 -2.03
C LYS A 8 8.79 -5.95 -1.70
N ARG A 9 9.67 -6.89 -2.07
CA ARG A 9 9.53 -8.32 -1.78
C ARG A 9 9.61 -8.60 -0.28
N ILE A 10 10.60 -8.02 0.41
CA ILE A 10 10.78 -8.18 1.86
C ILE A 10 9.57 -7.65 2.62
N LEU A 11 9.09 -6.45 2.29
CA LEU A 11 7.90 -5.87 2.91
C LEU A 11 6.63 -6.69 2.64
N ARG A 12 6.53 -7.34 1.47
CA ARG A 12 5.40 -8.23 1.16
C ARG A 12 5.42 -9.48 2.03
N ALA A 13 6.60 -10.11 2.19
CA ALA A 13 6.77 -11.27 3.06
C ALA A 13 6.48 -10.92 4.53
N ALA A 14 6.97 -9.77 4.99
CA ALA A 14 6.76 -9.27 6.35
C ALA A 14 5.29 -8.97 6.71
N ARG A 15 4.44 -8.73 5.71
CA ARG A 15 3.00 -8.51 5.92
C ARG A 15 2.20 -9.83 5.95
N GLN A 16 2.73 -10.90 5.38
CA GLN A 16 2.06 -12.20 5.30
C GLN A 16 2.31 -13.06 6.54
N LYS A 17 3.46 -12.88 7.20
CA LYS A 17 3.85 -13.65 8.38
C LYS A 17 4.38 -12.72 9.47
N LYS A 18 4.18 -13.11 10.73
CA LYS A 18 4.79 -12.44 11.88
C LYS A 18 6.29 -12.73 11.86
N ILE A 19 7.11 -11.69 11.78
CA ILE A 19 8.56 -11.81 11.83
C ILE A 19 8.99 -11.79 13.29
N THR A 20 9.90 -12.68 13.67
CA THR A 20 10.50 -12.75 15.01
C THR A 20 12.00 -12.60 14.91
N TYR A 21 12.59 -11.79 15.78
CA TYR A 21 14.04 -11.66 15.93
C TYR A 21 14.40 -11.92 17.39
N LYS A 22 15.26 -12.92 17.63
CA LYS A 22 15.67 -13.35 18.98
C LYS A 22 14.48 -13.61 19.92
N GLY A 23 13.43 -14.26 19.41
CA GLY A 23 12.20 -14.54 20.16
C GLY A 23 11.20 -13.37 20.26
N THR A 24 11.63 -12.14 19.97
CA THR A 24 10.75 -10.96 20.03
C THR A 24 10.08 -10.73 18.68
N PRO A 25 8.73 -10.55 18.63
CA PRO A 25 8.05 -10.22 17.39
C PRO A 25 8.38 -8.79 16.96
N ILE A 26 8.77 -8.64 15.70
CA ILE A 26 9.11 -7.35 15.08
C ILE A 26 8.23 -7.07 13.88
N ARG A 27 7.95 -5.79 13.63
CA ARG A 27 7.15 -5.33 12.49
C ARG A 27 8.01 -4.52 11.54
N LEU A 28 8.25 -5.05 10.35
CA LEU A 28 8.90 -4.28 9.28
C LEU A 28 7.86 -3.37 8.61
N SER A 29 8.16 -2.07 8.61
CA SER A 29 7.39 -1.06 7.89
C SER A 29 8.25 -0.44 6.79
N ALA A 30 7.61 0.05 5.72
CA ALA A 30 8.35 0.79 4.71
C ALA A 30 8.86 2.09 5.32
N ASP A 31 10.13 2.41 5.07
CA ASP A 31 10.68 3.72 5.41
C ASP A 31 9.82 4.83 4.79
N PHE A 32 9.45 5.79 5.62
CA PHE A 32 8.56 6.88 5.29
C PHE A 32 9.42 8.13 5.07
N SER A 33 9.90 8.36 3.84
CA SER A 33 10.49 9.66 3.49
C SER A 33 9.48 10.77 3.80
N THR A 34 9.96 11.90 4.31
CA THR A 34 9.15 13.11 4.58
C THR A 34 8.36 13.56 3.36
N GLU A 35 8.89 13.34 2.15
CA GLU A 35 8.22 13.65 0.89
C GLU A 35 6.99 12.74 0.62
N THR A 36 6.99 11.50 1.12
CA THR A 36 5.95 10.50 0.83
C THR A 36 4.92 10.34 1.94
N LEU A 37 5.20 10.90 3.12
CA LEU A 37 4.32 10.83 4.29
C LEU A 37 2.95 11.50 4.07
N PRO A 38 2.84 12.71 3.49
CA PRO A 38 1.56 13.38 3.30
C PRO A 38 0.64 12.58 2.39
N ALA A 39 1.14 12.17 1.23
CA ALA A 39 0.40 11.38 0.26
C ALA A 39 -0.09 10.03 0.83
N ARG A 40 0.65 9.42 1.77
CA ARG A 40 0.20 8.20 2.45
C ARG A 40 -0.89 8.43 3.50
N ARG A 41 -0.83 9.54 4.24
CA ARG A 41 -1.92 9.92 5.15
C ARG A 41 -3.20 10.16 4.37
N ASP A 42 -3.08 10.83 3.25
CA ASP A 42 -4.16 11.04 2.29
C ASP A 42 -4.83 9.73 1.82
N TRP A 43 -4.07 8.66 1.67
CA TRP A 43 -4.60 7.34 1.33
C TRP A 43 -5.22 6.58 2.51
N SER A 44 -4.95 6.97 3.76
CA SER A 44 -5.37 6.22 4.95
C SER A 44 -6.89 6.09 5.05
N ASP A 45 -7.62 7.20 4.88
CA ASP A 45 -9.08 7.18 5.03
C ASP A 45 -9.75 6.45 3.86
N ILE A 46 -9.27 6.66 2.64
CA ILE A 46 -9.72 5.92 1.45
C ILE A 46 -9.46 4.42 1.63
N PHE A 47 -8.29 4.05 2.15
CA PHE A 47 -7.93 2.65 2.37
C PHE A 47 -8.84 1.96 3.38
N LYS A 48 -9.25 2.65 4.46
CA LYS A 48 -10.24 2.12 5.42
C LYS A 48 -11.57 1.82 4.71
N THR A 49 -12.11 2.79 3.96
CA THR A 49 -13.35 2.60 3.20
C THR A 49 -13.26 1.46 2.18
N LEU A 50 -12.15 1.33 1.46
CA LEU A 50 -11.93 0.24 0.50
C LEU A 50 -11.78 -1.13 1.19
N LYS A 51 -11.23 -1.15 2.41
CA LYS A 51 -11.09 -2.36 3.23
C LYS A 51 -12.46 -2.83 3.73
N ASP A 52 -13.31 -1.90 4.16
CA ASP A 52 -14.68 -2.20 4.60
C ASP A 52 -15.51 -2.80 3.46
N LYS A 53 -15.29 -2.32 2.22
CA LYS A 53 -15.91 -2.89 1.01
C LYS A 53 -15.26 -4.18 0.49
N THR A 54 -14.28 -4.75 1.21
CA THR A 54 -13.58 -6.00 0.85
C THR A 54 -12.84 -6.02 -0.51
N LEU A 55 -12.52 -4.86 -1.09
CA LEU A 55 -11.93 -4.70 -2.44
C LEU A 55 -10.45 -5.13 -2.57
N GLN A 56 -9.95 -5.95 -1.64
CA GLN A 56 -8.57 -6.42 -1.56
C GLN A 56 -7.54 -5.29 -1.76
N SER A 57 -7.79 -4.13 -1.14
CA SER A 57 -6.99 -2.93 -1.33
C SER A 57 -5.57 -3.10 -0.79
N ARG A 58 -4.60 -2.45 -1.44
CA ARG A 58 -3.18 -2.43 -1.07
C ARG A 58 -2.56 -1.06 -1.29
N ILE A 59 -1.94 -0.52 -0.25
CA ILE A 59 -1.04 0.63 -0.36
C ILE A 59 0.34 0.14 -0.82
N LEU A 60 0.73 0.60 -2.00
CA LEU A 60 2.01 0.33 -2.64
C LEU A 60 2.99 1.47 -2.39
N TYR A 61 4.28 1.12 -2.33
CA TYR A 61 5.37 2.09 -2.29
C TYR A 61 5.51 2.79 -3.66
N PRO A 62 5.81 4.11 -3.71
CA PRO A 62 6.04 5.03 -2.58
C PRO A 62 4.75 5.47 -1.88
N ALA A 63 3.74 5.93 -2.63
CA ALA A 63 2.46 6.38 -2.12
C ALA A 63 1.34 6.16 -3.16
N LYS A 64 1.12 4.90 -3.58
CA LYS A 64 0.05 4.54 -4.52
C LYS A 64 -0.97 3.65 -3.81
N ILE A 65 -2.24 3.77 -4.15
CA ILE A 65 -3.25 2.79 -3.73
C ILE A 65 -3.57 1.87 -4.90
N SER A 66 -3.96 0.64 -4.62
CA SER A 66 -4.47 -0.29 -5.62
C SER A 66 -5.58 -1.11 -5.02
N PHE A 67 -6.58 -1.49 -5.81
CA PHE A 67 -7.66 -2.37 -5.39
C PHE A 67 -8.14 -3.19 -6.58
N ARG A 68 -8.85 -4.28 -6.29
CA ARG A 68 -9.45 -5.12 -7.32
C ARG A 68 -10.80 -4.51 -7.73
N TYR A 69 -11.00 -4.31 -9.03
CA TYR A 69 -12.23 -3.82 -9.63
C TYR A 69 -12.47 -4.60 -10.93
N GLU A 70 -13.66 -5.19 -11.09
CA GLU A 70 -14.02 -6.00 -12.27
C GLU A 70 -13.01 -7.11 -12.62
N GLY A 71 -12.38 -7.71 -11.60
CA GLY A 71 -11.37 -8.76 -11.78
C GLY A 71 -9.93 -8.26 -11.90
N ASP A 72 -9.73 -7.00 -12.28
CA ASP A 72 -8.41 -6.40 -12.48
C ASP A 72 -7.91 -5.62 -11.27
N ILE A 73 -6.58 -5.62 -11.06
CA ILE A 73 -5.93 -4.78 -10.03
C ILE A 73 -5.59 -3.44 -10.66
N LYS A 74 -6.33 -2.38 -10.29
CA LYS A 74 -6.08 -1.02 -10.76
C LYS A 74 -5.20 -0.22 -9.78
N PRO A 75 -4.02 0.28 -10.18
CA PRO A 75 -3.17 1.12 -9.35
C PRO A 75 -3.40 2.62 -9.61
N PHE A 76 -3.50 3.40 -8.53
CA PHE A 76 -3.71 4.85 -8.55
C PHE A 76 -2.55 5.57 -7.84
N PRO A 77 -1.81 6.44 -8.55
CA PRO A 77 -0.68 7.16 -7.97
C PRO A 77 -1.07 8.37 -7.12
N ASP A 78 -2.22 8.99 -7.39
CA ASP A 78 -2.72 10.19 -6.72
C ASP A 78 -4.25 10.14 -6.58
N LYS A 79 -4.79 11.01 -5.72
CA LYS A 79 -6.23 11.10 -5.45
C LYS A 79 -7.03 11.57 -6.67
N GLN A 80 -6.44 12.36 -7.57
CA GLN A 80 -7.15 12.93 -8.72
C GLN A 80 -7.51 11.84 -9.71
N LYS A 81 -6.54 10.98 -10.07
CA LYS A 81 -6.80 9.82 -10.95
C LYS A 81 -7.79 8.83 -10.38
N LEU A 82 -7.87 8.72 -9.05
CA LEU A 82 -8.91 7.91 -8.41
C LEU A 82 -10.29 8.57 -8.55
N ARG A 83 -10.38 9.90 -8.41
CA ARG A 83 -11.64 10.64 -8.62
C ARG A 83 -12.11 10.51 -10.06
N ASP A 84 -11.22 10.72 -11.03
CA ASP A 84 -11.53 10.61 -12.45
C ASP A 84 -12.08 9.20 -12.79
N PHE A 85 -11.53 8.16 -12.16
CA PHE A 85 -12.00 6.79 -12.29
C PHE A 85 -13.38 6.53 -11.65
N VAL A 86 -13.75 7.24 -10.59
CA VAL A 86 -15.06 7.08 -9.93
C VAL A 86 -16.17 7.87 -10.64
N VAL A 87 -15.79 8.95 -11.35
CA VAL A 87 -16.71 9.81 -12.10
C VAL A 87 -17.00 9.25 -13.50
N THR A 88 -16.12 8.40 -14.04
CA THR A 88 -16.33 7.66 -15.30
C THR A 88 -17.23 6.45 -15.07
#